data_AF-J3DRS1-F1
#
_entry.id   AF-J3DRS1-F1
#
_cell.length_a   1.000
_cell.length_b   1.000
_cell.length_c   1.000
_cell.angle_alpha   90.00
_cell.angle_beta   90.00
_cell.angle_gamma   90.00
#
_symmetry.space_group_name_H-M   'P 1'
#
loop_
_entity.id
_entity.type
_entity.pdbx_description
1 polymer ?
#
loop_
_entity_poly.entity_id
_entity_poly.type
_entity_poly.pdbx_seq_one_letter_code
_entity_poly.pdbx_strand_id
1 'polypeptide(L)'
;MGTAMNPPSMSEAKPAASRRRGRVQLLLIVLGVIGPMVLATGMYKLQFWVPEGRSYHGELIGNGQTRADLGVQADEDRWQILVTAPKDCAVDCQQLVYLARQIQIGLGRDAGRASHALAAAQPVSADYDAKLNREYPQLQRYPLDAAVFSKTTGDKATPQLWIIDPHGNLVLRYEPNVKGKDLLNDLRHLLKLSNIG
;
A
#
# COMPACT_ATOMS: atom_id res chain seq x y z
N MET A 1 -29.00 58.57 -79.56
CA MET A 1 -29.49 58.24 -78.20
C MET A 1 -29.15 56.79 -77.91
N GLY A 2 -28.50 56.51 -76.77
CA GLY A 2 -28.28 55.15 -76.26
C GLY A 2 -26.82 54.78 -75.99
N THR A 3 -26.16 55.49 -75.09
CA THR A 3 -24.89 55.03 -74.48
C THR A 3 -25.18 53.83 -73.59
N ALA A 4 -24.62 52.66 -73.92
CA ALA A 4 -24.63 51.50 -73.06
C ALA A 4 -23.56 51.68 -71.97
N MET A 5 -23.97 52.10 -70.76
CA MET A 5 -23.12 52.04 -69.58
C MET A 5 -23.16 50.63 -68.99
N ASN A 6 -22.01 49.96 -68.95
CA ASN A 6 -21.79 48.76 -68.14
C ASN A 6 -21.56 49.19 -66.68
N PRO A 7 -22.22 48.59 -65.68
CA PRO A 7 -21.97 48.96 -64.28
C PRO A 7 -20.59 48.48 -63.81
N PRO A 8 -19.92 49.23 -62.91
CA PRO A 8 -18.65 48.81 -62.36
C PRO A 8 -18.82 47.58 -61.45
N SER A 9 -17.91 46.62 -61.62
CA SER A 9 -17.76 45.46 -60.75
C SER A 9 -17.49 45.91 -59.32
N MET A 10 -18.49 45.78 -58.45
CA MET A 10 -18.32 45.95 -57.01
C MET A 10 -17.58 44.72 -56.49
N SER A 11 -16.35 44.96 -56.01
CA SER A 11 -15.51 43.98 -55.33
C SER A 11 -16.30 43.30 -54.21
N GLU A 12 -16.57 42.00 -54.37
CA GLU A 12 -17.27 41.17 -53.38
C GLU A 12 -16.48 41.16 -52.06
N ALA A 13 -16.99 41.86 -51.05
CA ALA A 13 -16.47 41.79 -49.70
C ALA A 13 -16.80 40.40 -49.12
N LYS A 14 -15.76 39.57 -48.96
CA LYS A 14 -15.83 38.22 -48.37
C LYS A 14 -16.59 38.28 -47.03
N PRO A 15 -17.70 37.56 -46.83
CA PRO A 15 -18.57 37.75 -45.68
C PRO A 15 -17.86 37.38 -44.38
N ALA A 16 -18.06 38.19 -43.34
CA ALA A 16 -17.46 38.05 -42.00
C ALA A 16 -17.90 36.79 -41.22
N ALA A 17 -18.74 35.92 -41.81
CA ALA A 17 -19.32 34.73 -41.20
C ALA A 17 -18.31 33.59 -40.94
N SER A 18 -17.12 33.61 -41.54
CA SER A 18 -16.08 32.57 -41.33
C SER A 18 -15.18 32.83 -40.10
N ARG A 19 -15.11 34.06 -39.62
CA ARG A 19 -14.13 34.48 -38.59
C ARG A 19 -14.48 33.92 -37.20
N ARG A 20 -15.77 33.87 -36.86
CA ARG A 20 -16.26 33.31 -35.59
C ARG A 20 -16.09 31.80 -35.53
N ARG A 21 -16.37 31.10 -36.64
CA ARG A 21 -16.23 29.64 -36.75
C ARG A 21 -14.76 29.20 -36.69
N GLY A 22 -13.87 29.92 -37.37
CA GLY A 22 -12.42 29.70 -37.28
C GLY A 22 -11.83 29.97 -35.89
N ARG A 23 -12.30 31.01 -35.19
CA ARG A 23 -11.90 31.27 -33.79
C ARG A 23 -12.36 30.16 -32.83
N VAL A 24 -13.60 29.67 -33.00
CA VAL A 24 -14.09 28.52 -32.21
C VAL A 24 -13.26 27.27 -32.51
N GLN A 25 -12.92 27.02 -33.77
CA GLN A 25 -12.07 25.89 -34.16
C GLN A 25 -10.66 25.99 -33.56
N LEU A 26 -10.04 27.18 -33.59
CA LEU A 26 -8.74 27.42 -32.96
C LEU A 26 -8.80 27.20 -31.42
N LEU A 27 -9.84 27.73 -30.77
CA LEU A 27 -10.04 27.54 -29.33
C LEU A 27 -10.20 26.07 -28.96
N LEU A 28 -10.93 25.28 -29.75
CA LEU A 28 -11.08 23.84 -29.52
C LEU A 28 -9.75 23.09 -29.67
N ILE A 29 -8.92 23.46 -30.66
CA ILE A 29 -7.57 22.87 -30.83
C ILE A 29 -6.68 23.22 -29.63
N VAL A 30 -6.66 24.49 -29.23
CA VAL A 30 -5.88 24.94 -28.08
C VAL A 30 -6.35 24.26 -26.80
N LEU A 31 -7.66 24.14 -26.58
CA LEU A 31 -8.22 23.45 -25.42
C LEU A 31 -7.90 21.94 -25.44
N GLY A 32 -7.87 21.31 -26.61
CA GLY A 32 -7.49 19.90 -26.76
C GLY A 32 -6.04 19.62 -26.35
N VAL A 33 -5.13 20.56 -26.58
CA VAL A 33 -3.70 20.40 -26.26
C VAL A 33 -3.36 20.92 -24.87
N ILE A 34 -3.78 22.14 -24.55
CA ILE A 34 -3.41 22.82 -23.29
C ILE A 34 -4.36 22.44 -22.16
N GLY A 35 -5.64 22.14 -22.47
CA GLY A 35 -6.65 21.79 -21.47
C GLY A 35 -6.24 20.63 -20.56
N PRO A 36 -5.76 19.48 -21.09
CA PRO A 36 -5.30 18.37 -20.25
C PRO A 36 -4.13 18.75 -19.31
N MET A 37 -3.18 19.57 -19.77
CA MET A 37 -2.05 20.00 -18.93
C MET A 37 -2.49 20.96 -17.82
N VAL A 38 -3.37 21.91 -18.12
CA VAL A 38 -3.93 22.83 -17.12
C VAL A 38 -4.81 22.07 -16.12
N LEU A 39 -5.61 21.12 -16.60
CA LEU A 39 -6.43 20.26 -15.75
C LEU A 39 -5.56 19.41 -14.82
N ALA A 40 -4.52 18.75 -15.35
CA ALA A 40 -3.58 17.97 -14.55
C ALA A 40 -2.84 18.83 -13.51
N THR A 41 -2.39 20.03 -13.90
CA THR A 41 -1.74 20.97 -12.98
C THR A 41 -2.70 21.44 -11.89
N GLY A 42 -3.96 21.71 -12.24
CA GLY A 42 -5.03 22.02 -11.30
C GLY A 42 -5.26 20.86 -10.33
N MET A 43 -5.47 19.65 -10.83
CA MET A 43 -5.65 18.44 -10.02
C MET A 43 -4.49 18.26 -9.03
N TYR A 44 -3.24 18.44 -9.49
CA TYR A 44 -2.05 18.33 -8.65
C TYR A 44 -1.92 19.47 -7.62
N LYS A 45 -2.22 20.73 -7.97
CA LYS A 45 -2.05 21.85 -7.05
C LYS A 45 -3.18 21.99 -6.05
N LEU A 46 -4.40 21.71 -6.48
CA LEU A 46 -5.62 21.84 -5.68
C LEU A 46 -6.05 20.51 -5.06
N GLN A 47 -5.33 19.41 -5.35
CA GLN A 47 -5.59 18.06 -4.85
C GLN A 47 -7.04 17.58 -5.06
N PHE A 48 -7.78 18.16 -6.01
CA PHE A 48 -9.10 17.66 -6.38
C PHE A 48 -8.94 16.49 -7.34
N TRP A 49 -9.77 15.46 -7.19
CA TRP A 49 -9.82 14.31 -8.11
C TRP A 49 -8.54 13.46 -8.14
N VAL A 50 -7.57 13.72 -7.25
CA VAL A 50 -6.44 12.83 -6.98
C VAL A 50 -6.93 11.82 -5.93
N PRO A 51 -7.00 10.51 -6.24
CA PRO A 51 -7.36 9.53 -5.23
C PRO A 51 -6.28 9.49 -4.15
N GLU A 52 -6.61 9.93 -2.94
CA GLU A 52 -5.75 9.83 -1.74
C GLU A 52 -5.65 8.37 -1.22
N GLY A 53 -5.74 7.39 -2.11
CA GLY A 53 -5.81 5.99 -1.75
C GLY A 53 -4.50 5.50 -1.16
N ARG A 54 -4.34 5.62 0.17
CA ARG A 54 -3.49 4.70 0.91
C ARG A 54 -4.12 3.32 0.73
N SER A 55 -3.56 2.53 -0.18
CA SER A 55 -4.05 1.17 -0.46
C SER A 55 -3.68 0.17 0.65
N TYR A 56 -3.10 0.66 1.74
CA TYR A 56 -2.63 -0.10 2.89
C TYR A 56 -3.01 0.62 4.18
N HIS A 57 -3.32 -0.15 5.22
CA HIS A 57 -3.80 0.34 6.51
C HIS A 57 -2.69 0.36 7.58
N GLY A 58 -1.57 -0.31 7.31
CA GLY A 58 -0.36 -0.29 8.14
C GLY A 58 0.59 0.85 7.79
N GLU A 59 1.76 0.84 8.41
CA GLU A 59 2.89 1.69 8.04
C GLU A 59 3.76 0.97 7.01
N LEU A 60 3.94 1.58 5.84
CA LEU A 60 4.80 1.07 4.78
C LEU A 60 6.27 1.23 5.16
N ILE A 61 6.99 0.11 5.18
CA ILE A 61 8.43 0.07 5.39
C ILE A 61 9.08 -0.04 4.01
N GLY A 62 9.65 1.06 3.53
CA GLY A 62 10.22 1.17 2.18
C GLY A 62 11.72 1.50 2.16
N ASN A 63 12.40 1.32 3.29
CA ASN A 63 13.79 1.71 3.50
C ASN A 63 14.79 0.54 3.34
N GLY A 64 14.34 -0.62 2.86
CA GLY A 64 15.18 -1.80 2.66
C GLY A 64 15.52 -2.56 3.95
N GLN A 65 14.84 -2.26 5.06
CA GLN A 65 15.00 -3.04 6.28
C GLN A 65 14.51 -4.47 6.11
N THR A 66 15.20 -5.38 6.77
CA THR A 66 14.93 -6.81 6.74
C THR A 66 14.55 -7.35 8.11
N ARG A 67 14.07 -8.58 8.15
CA ARG A 67 13.83 -9.32 9.39
C ARG A 67 15.07 -9.38 10.30
N ALA A 68 16.26 -9.47 9.72
CA ALA A 68 17.52 -9.48 10.47
C ALA A 68 17.76 -8.15 11.21
N ASP A 69 17.35 -7.03 10.63
CA ASP A 69 17.45 -5.70 11.24
C ASP A 69 16.49 -5.52 12.44
N LEU A 70 15.48 -6.39 12.57
CA LEU A 70 14.65 -6.49 13.78
C LEU A 70 15.30 -7.35 14.87
N GLY A 71 16.45 -7.97 14.61
CA GLY A 71 17.08 -8.92 15.53
C GLY A 71 16.45 -10.31 15.50
N VAL A 72 15.79 -10.68 14.39
CA VAL A 72 15.17 -11.99 14.20
C VAL A 72 15.89 -12.73 13.08
N GLN A 73 16.44 -13.89 13.39
CA GLN A 73 17.12 -14.75 12.41
C GLN A 73 16.22 -15.94 12.09
N ALA A 74 15.87 -16.09 10.83
CA ALA A 74 15.09 -17.21 10.31
C ALA A 74 15.31 -17.32 8.80
N ASP A 75 14.99 -18.49 8.26
CA ASP A 75 14.90 -18.75 6.83
C ASP A 75 13.46 -19.16 6.52
N GLU A 76 12.78 -18.39 5.68
CA GLU A 76 11.38 -18.61 5.30
C GLU A 76 11.19 -18.03 3.90
N ASP A 77 10.69 -18.86 2.99
CA ASP A 77 10.48 -18.58 1.58
C ASP A 77 9.04 -18.14 1.25
N ARG A 78 8.19 -18.03 2.27
CA ARG A 78 6.81 -17.55 2.18
C ARG A 78 6.67 -16.17 2.79
N TRP A 79 5.57 -15.52 2.46
CA TRP A 79 5.16 -14.30 3.15
C TRP A 79 4.96 -14.59 4.63
N GLN A 80 5.57 -13.83 5.53
CA GLN A 80 5.48 -14.11 6.96
C GLN A 80 4.74 -12.99 7.70
N ILE A 81 3.75 -13.39 8.49
CA ILE A 81 3.07 -12.54 9.47
C ILE A 81 3.82 -12.73 10.80
N LEU A 82 4.79 -11.87 11.07
CA LEU A 82 5.64 -11.97 12.26
C LEU A 82 5.12 -11.07 13.38
N VAL A 83 4.88 -11.65 14.54
CA VAL A 83 4.61 -10.89 15.79
C VAL A 83 5.90 -10.80 16.59
N THR A 84 6.33 -9.59 16.93
CA THR A 84 7.51 -9.35 17.78
C THR A 84 7.08 -8.94 19.19
N ALA A 85 7.63 -9.60 20.21
CA ALA A 85 7.38 -9.33 21.63
C ALA A 85 8.68 -8.93 22.34
N PRO A 86 8.98 -7.62 22.48
CA PRO A 86 10.21 -7.13 23.11
C PRO A 86 10.23 -7.29 24.64
N LYS A 87 9.07 -7.54 25.26
CA LYS A 87 8.87 -7.82 26.68
C LYS A 87 8.04 -9.10 26.84
N ASP A 88 7.51 -9.34 28.04
CA ASP A 88 6.53 -10.40 28.29
C ASP A 88 5.40 -10.38 27.25
N CYS A 89 5.11 -11.55 26.66
CA CYS A 89 4.00 -11.71 25.73
C CYS A 89 2.67 -11.75 26.50
N ALA A 90 2.24 -10.57 26.94
CA ALA A 90 0.96 -10.32 27.60
C ALA A 90 -0.21 -10.30 26.60
N VAL A 91 -1.38 -9.86 27.05
CA VAL A 91 -2.66 -9.95 26.30
C VAL A 91 -2.56 -9.41 24.88
N ASP A 92 -2.00 -8.22 24.68
CA ASP A 92 -1.88 -7.60 23.35
C ASP A 92 -1.02 -8.43 22.38
N CYS A 93 0.09 -9.00 22.89
CA CYS A 93 0.94 -9.89 22.11
C CYS A 93 0.19 -11.17 21.74
N GLN A 94 -0.49 -11.79 22.70
CA GLN A 94 -1.24 -13.02 22.46
C GLN A 94 -2.40 -12.81 21.47
N GLN A 95 -3.03 -11.63 21.51
CA GLN A 95 -4.07 -11.24 20.58
C GLN A 95 -3.51 -11.06 19.16
N LEU A 96 -2.33 -10.47 19.00
CA LEU A 96 -1.66 -10.39 17.70
C LEU A 96 -1.28 -11.77 17.16
N VAL A 97 -0.80 -12.69 18.00
CA VAL A 97 -0.50 -14.08 17.58
C VAL A 97 -1.77 -14.80 17.13
N TYR A 98 -2.86 -14.67 17.88
CA TYR A 98 -4.16 -15.19 17.49
C TYR A 98 -4.61 -14.58 16.16
N LEU A 99 -4.48 -13.27 16.02
CA LEU A 99 -4.85 -12.55 14.81
C LEU A 99 -4.05 -13.06 13.60
N ALA A 100 -2.73 -13.17 13.69
CA ALA A 100 -1.87 -13.67 12.62
C ALA A 100 -2.34 -15.05 12.11
N ARG A 101 -2.71 -15.96 13.03
CA ARG A 101 -3.32 -17.24 12.67
C ARG A 101 -4.64 -17.08 11.93
N GLN A 102 -5.56 -16.23 12.43
CA GLN A 102 -6.85 -16.00 11.77
C GLN A 102 -6.70 -15.39 10.38
N ILE A 103 -5.70 -14.51 10.20
CA ILE A 103 -5.39 -13.93 8.89
C ILE A 103 -4.94 -15.01 7.93
N GLN A 104 -3.98 -15.87 8.33
CA GLN A 104 -3.54 -16.97 7.45
C GLN A 104 -4.70 -17.90 7.08
N ILE A 105 -5.56 -18.26 8.03
CA ILE A 105 -6.78 -19.04 7.74
C ILE A 105 -7.69 -18.28 6.75
N GLY A 106 -7.87 -16.98 6.97
CA GLY A 106 -8.65 -16.10 6.12
C GLY A 106 -8.12 -15.94 4.70
N LEU A 107 -6.86 -16.28 4.42
CA LEU A 107 -6.32 -16.30 3.05
C LEU A 107 -6.91 -17.43 2.20
N GLY A 108 -7.50 -18.47 2.81
CA GLY A 108 -8.14 -19.57 2.10
C GLY A 108 -7.18 -20.29 1.16
N ARG A 109 -7.41 -20.20 -0.15
CA ARG A 109 -6.56 -20.85 -1.17
C ARG A 109 -5.10 -20.38 -1.13
N ASP A 110 -4.87 -19.14 -0.70
CA ASP A 110 -3.55 -18.54 -0.63
C ASP A 110 -2.87 -18.75 0.74
N ALA A 111 -3.50 -19.50 1.66
CA ALA A 111 -2.96 -19.75 3.01
C ALA A 111 -1.62 -20.50 3.02
N GLY A 112 -1.33 -21.28 1.97
CA GLY A 112 -0.05 -21.97 1.81
C GLY A 112 1.11 -21.05 1.46
N ARG A 113 0.83 -19.84 0.93
CA ARG A 113 1.81 -18.84 0.50
C ARG A 113 2.23 -17.89 1.62
N ALA A 114 1.60 -18.01 2.79
CA ALA A 114 1.92 -17.23 3.95
C ALA A 114 2.13 -18.13 5.19
N SER A 115 2.97 -17.69 6.12
CA SER A 115 3.17 -18.30 7.42
C SER A 115 2.95 -17.28 8.54
N HIS A 116 2.84 -17.76 9.78
CA HIS A 116 2.74 -16.92 10.96
C HIS A 116 3.82 -17.32 11.96
N ALA A 117 4.41 -16.32 12.61
CA ALA A 117 5.52 -16.50 13.53
C ALA A 117 5.43 -15.60 14.75
N LEU A 118 6.03 -16.04 15.85
CA LEU A 118 6.24 -15.27 17.06
C LEU A 118 7.75 -15.17 17.33
N ALA A 119 8.27 -13.95 17.40
CA ALA A 119 9.61 -13.66 17.90
C ALA A 119 9.53 -13.01 19.28
N ALA A 120 10.10 -13.65 20.30
CA ALA A 120 10.02 -13.18 21.68
C ALA A 120 11.41 -12.96 22.29
N ALA A 121 11.58 -11.84 23.00
CA ALA A 121 12.84 -11.49 23.65
C ALA A 121 13.02 -12.23 24.98
N GLN A 122 11.92 -12.65 25.59
CA GLN A 122 11.89 -13.42 26.83
C GLN A 122 11.05 -14.68 26.60
N PRO A 123 11.30 -15.76 27.35
CA PRO A 123 10.43 -16.93 27.33
C PRO A 123 8.98 -16.54 27.62
N VAL A 124 8.05 -17.05 26.82
CA VAL A 124 6.63 -16.88 27.11
C VAL A 124 6.25 -17.66 28.37
N SER A 125 5.14 -17.28 29.02
CA SER A 125 4.68 -18.00 30.22
C SER A 125 4.38 -19.46 29.90
N ALA A 126 4.60 -20.36 30.88
CA ALA A 126 4.41 -21.80 30.71
C ALA A 126 2.98 -22.16 30.23
N ASP A 127 1.96 -21.48 30.76
CA ASP A 127 0.57 -21.67 30.36
C ASP A 127 0.33 -21.30 28.90
N TYR A 128 0.93 -20.18 28.45
CA TYR A 128 0.81 -19.75 27.07
C TYR A 128 1.60 -20.66 26.13
N ASP A 129 2.79 -21.11 26.54
CA ASP A 129 3.58 -22.09 25.78
C ASP A 129 2.79 -23.39 25.54
N ALA A 130 2.18 -23.94 26.60
CA ALA A 130 1.34 -25.13 26.51
C ALA A 130 0.14 -24.92 25.57
N LYS A 131 -0.49 -23.74 25.61
CA LYS A 131 -1.55 -23.36 24.68
C LYS A 131 -1.06 -23.30 23.24
N LEU A 132 0.08 -22.65 23.01
CA LEU A 132 0.69 -22.55 21.68
C LEU A 132 1.02 -23.93 21.09
N ASN A 133 1.57 -24.84 21.90
CA ASN A 133 1.90 -26.21 21.46
C ASN A 133 0.65 -26.99 21.04
N ARG A 134 -0.49 -26.79 21.72
CA ARG A 134 -1.74 -27.49 21.43
C ARG A 134 -2.55 -26.88 20.29
N GLU A 135 -2.64 -25.54 20.25
CA GLU A 135 -3.60 -24.83 19.39
C GLU A 135 -2.95 -24.20 18.14
N TYR A 136 -1.62 -24.05 18.12
CA TYR A 136 -0.86 -23.34 17.08
C TYR A 136 0.31 -24.20 16.54
N PRO A 137 0.05 -25.41 16.03
CA PRO A 137 1.12 -26.33 15.61
C PRO A 137 1.96 -25.84 14.42
N GLN A 138 1.48 -24.84 13.67
CA GLN A 138 2.19 -24.25 12.52
C GLN A 138 2.87 -22.91 12.86
N LEU A 139 2.71 -22.40 14.08
CA LEU A 139 3.33 -21.14 14.51
C LEU A 139 4.83 -21.33 14.63
N GLN A 140 5.58 -20.63 13.78
CA GLN A 140 7.02 -20.58 13.89
C GLN A 140 7.43 -19.74 15.11
N ARG A 141 8.53 -20.11 15.76
CA ARG A 141 9.02 -19.41 16.95
C ARG A 141 10.48 -19.08 16.80
N TYR A 142 10.81 -17.82 17.04
CA TYR A 142 12.17 -17.32 16.90
C TYR A 142 12.60 -16.55 18.16
N PRO A 143 13.90 -16.52 18.48
CA PRO A 143 14.41 -15.56 19.44
C PRO A 143 14.34 -14.14 18.86
N LEU A 144 14.13 -13.15 19.73
CA LEU A 144 14.22 -11.73 19.40
C LEU A 144 15.38 -11.09 20.16
N ASP A 145 16.32 -10.47 19.45
CA ASP A 145 17.30 -9.59 20.08
C ASP A 145 16.63 -8.25 20.43
N ALA A 146 16.31 -8.06 21.72
CA ALA A 146 15.65 -6.86 22.21
C ALA A 146 16.47 -5.59 21.99
N ALA A 147 17.81 -5.66 22.04
CA ALA A 147 18.67 -4.49 21.88
C ALA A 147 18.70 -4.01 20.42
N VAL A 148 18.73 -4.95 19.47
CA VAL A 148 18.59 -4.64 18.04
C VAL A 148 17.19 -4.10 17.75
N PHE A 149 16.15 -4.78 18.24
CA PHE A 149 14.76 -4.37 18.03
C PHE A 149 14.48 -2.94 18.54
N SER A 150 14.96 -2.61 19.74
CA SER A 150 14.82 -1.28 20.34
C SER A 150 15.43 -0.18 19.46
N LYS A 151 16.65 -0.40 18.95
CA LYS A 151 17.32 0.55 18.06
C LYS A 151 16.54 0.77 16.76
N THR A 152 15.98 -0.30 16.20
CA THR A 152 15.27 -0.26 14.92
C THR A 152 13.89 0.38 15.04
N THR A 153 13.21 0.20 16.18
CA THR A 153 11.82 0.65 16.37
C THR A 153 11.67 1.92 17.20
N GLY A 154 12.77 2.48 17.74
CA GLY A 154 12.76 3.67 18.57
C GLY A 154 12.27 3.39 20.00
N ASP A 155 12.76 2.31 20.62
CA ASP A 155 12.40 1.86 21.98
C ASP A 155 10.91 1.59 22.20
N LYS A 156 10.21 1.17 21.15
CA LYS A 156 8.84 0.69 21.28
C LYS A 156 8.82 -0.60 22.11
N ALA A 157 8.31 -0.48 23.32
CA ALA A 157 8.13 -1.59 24.25
C ALA A 157 6.87 -2.43 23.98
N THR A 158 6.05 -2.04 23.00
CA THR A 158 4.80 -2.72 22.66
C THR A 158 5.05 -3.83 21.63
N PRO A 159 4.24 -4.90 21.65
CA PRO A 159 4.32 -5.89 20.59
C PRO A 159 3.92 -5.25 19.25
N GLN A 160 4.48 -5.76 18.16
CA GLN A 160 4.23 -5.26 16.80
C GLN A 160 3.95 -6.44 15.88
N LEU A 161 3.19 -6.20 14.81
CA LEU A 161 2.96 -7.18 13.76
C LEU A 161 3.57 -6.67 12.45
N TRP A 162 4.30 -7.54 11.79
CA TRP A 162 5.06 -7.26 10.58
C TRP A 162 4.62 -8.18 9.45
N ILE A 163 4.55 -7.64 8.24
CA ILE A 163 4.42 -8.40 7.01
C ILE A 163 5.76 -8.39 6.32
N ILE A 164 6.31 -9.58 6.14
CA ILE A 164 7.66 -9.82 5.62
C ILE A 164 7.51 -10.61 4.32
N ASP A 165 8.23 -10.20 3.28
CA ASP A 165 8.23 -10.91 2.01
C ASP A 165 9.11 -12.18 2.04
N PRO A 166 9.04 -13.06 1.02
CA PRO A 166 9.92 -14.23 0.86
C PRO A 166 11.42 -13.96 0.84
N HIS A 167 11.83 -12.71 0.61
CA HIS A 167 13.24 -12.29 0.62
C HIS A 167 13.68 -11.74 1.98
N GLY A 168 12.78 -11.73 2.97
CA GLY A 168 13.04 -11.23 4.32
C GLY A 168 12.89 -9.72 4.46
N ASN A 169 12.37 -9.00 3.45
CA ASN A 169 12.16 -7.56 3.52
C ASN A 169 10.92 -7.23 4.34
N LEU A 170 11.01 -6.20 5.18
CA LEU A 170 9.86 -5.65 5.89
C LEU A 170 9.02 -4.83 4.91
N VAL A 171 7.72 -5.14 4.81
CA VAL A 171 6.80 -4.46 3.89
C VAL A 171 5.82 -3.58 4.65
N LEU A 172 5.10 -4.14 5.62
CA LEU A 172 4.10 -3.42 6.41
C LEU A 172 4.30 -3.67 7.90
N ARG A 173 4.04 -2.64 8.71
CA ARG A 173 4.04 -2.69 10.18
C ARG A 173 2.67 -2.28 10.73
N TYR A 174 2.24 -2.96 11.79
CA TYR A 174 0.98 -2.70 12.48
C TYR A 174 1.16 -2.68 14.00
N GLU A 175 0.43 -1.77 14.64
CA GLU A 175 0.30 -1.68 16.09
C GLU A 175 -0.69 -2.74 16.63
N PRO A 176 -0.69 -3.05 17.94
CA PRO A 176 -1.53 -4.09 18.55
C PRO A 176 -3.04 -3.99 18.31
N ASN A 177 -3.55 -2.78 18.09
CA ASN A 177 -4.97 -2.48 17.93
C ASN A 177 -5.46 -2.54 16.47
N VAL A 178 -4.65 -3.10 15.56
CA VAL A 178 -5.02 -3.27 14.14
C VAL A 178 -6.30 -4.10 13.98
N LYS A 179 -7.15 -3.70 13.02
CA LYS A 179 -8.32 -4.48 12.63
C LYS A 179 -7.91 -5.62 11.69
N GLY A 180 -8.29 -6.84 12.02
CA GLY A 180 -7.95 -8.01 11.20
C GLY A 180 -8.39 -7.94 9.75
N LYS A 181 -9.56 -7.32 9.47
CA LYS A 181 -10.04 -7.14 8.10
C LYS A 181 -9.06 -6.32 7.25
N ASP A 182 -8.50 -5.27 7.84
CA ASP A 182 -7.60 -4.34 7.16
C ASP A 182 -6.28 -5.05 6.82
N LEU A 183 -5.72 -5.76 7.80
CA LEU A 183 -4.53 -6.60 7.62
C LEU A 183 -4.74 -7.70 6.55
N LEU A 184 -5.90 -8.37 6.57
CA LEU A 184 -6.23 -9.42 5.60
C LEU A 184 -6.36 -8.86 4.18
N ASN A 185 -6.97 -7.69 4.03
CA ASN A 185 -7.12 -7.03 2.73
C ASN A 185 -5.76 -6.60 2.17
N ASP A 186 -4.92 -6.01 3.00
CA ASP A 186 -3.56 -5.60 2.62
C ASP A 186 -2.74 -6.82 2.17
N LEU A 187 -2.74 -7.90 2.96
CA LEU A 187 -2.00 -9.12 2.62
C LEU A 187 -2.54 -9.79 1.34
N ARG A 188 -3.86 -9.84 1.13
CA ARG A 188 -4.45 -10.33 -0.13
C ARG A 188 -4.04 -9.48 -1.32
N HIS A 189 -3.96 -8.16 -1.14
CA HIS A 189 -3.50 -7.26 -2.17
C HIS A 189 -2.04 -7.53 -2.54
N LEU A 190 -1.16 -7.65 -1.53
CA LEU A 190 0.25 -7.98 -1.72
C LEU A 190 0.44 -9.34 -2.43
N LEU A 191 -0.26 -10.38 -1.99
CA LEU A 191 -0.20 -11.71 -2.60
C LEU A 191 -0.77 -11.76 -4.02
N LYS A 192 -1.64 -10.83 -4.39
CA LYS A 192 -2.15 -10.69 -5.76
C LYS A 192 -1.13 -10.02 -6.68
N LEU A 193 -0.33 -9.11 -6.15
CA LEU A 193 0.70 -8.38 -6.89
C LEU A 193 2.03 -9.16 -6.98
N SER A 194 2.32 -9.99 -5.99
CA SER A 194 3.50 -10.85 -5.95
C SER A 194 3.17 -12.28 -6.32
N ASN A 195 3.93 -12.85 -7.26
CA ASN A 195 3.89 -14.29 -7.59
C ASN A 195 4.94 -15.11 -6.81
N ILE A 196 5.62 -14.49 -5.84
CA ILE A 196 6.69 -15.11 -5.05
C ILE A 196 6.10 -15.60 -3.72
N GLY A 197 6.59 -16.76 -3.25
CA GLY A 197 6.04 -17.50 -2.11
C GLY A 197 4.92 -18.42 -2.56
#